data_AF-A0A959ZS28-F1
#
_entry.id   AF-A0A959ZS28-F1
#
_cell.length_a   1.000
_cell.length_b   1.000
_cell.length_c   1.000
_cell.angle_alpha   90.00
_cell.angle_beta   90.00
_cell.angle_gamma   90.00
#
_symmetry.space_group_name_H-M   'P 1'
#
loop_
_entity.id
_entity.type
_entity.pdbx_description
1 polymer ?
#
loop_
_entity_poly.entity_id
_entity_poly.type
_entity_poly.pdbx_seq_one_letter_code
_entity_poly.pdbx_strand_id
1 'polypeptide(L)'
;MRADATRLVAALGAIEMSLVRRDPVAGPLLAQAVRAADGVLPEVASLRAALQIVRTVDLGGDTSADRAARKVAQALCRQAAQAAQAAAMVGGTV
;
A
#
# COMPACT_ATOMS: atom_id res chain seq x y z
N MET A 1 -12.40 -5.56 12.72
CA MET A 1 -12.68 -5.40 11.27
C MET A 1 -12.88 -3.95 10.84
N ARG A 2 -13.98 -3.25 11.18
CA ARG A 2 -14.22 -1.88 10.67
C ARG A 2 -13.13 -0.87 11.07
N ALA A 3 -12.74 -0.87 12.34
CA ALA A 3 -11.66 0.00 12.83
C ALA A 3 -10.30 -0.34 12.19
N ASP A 4 -10.01 -1.62 11.95
CA ASP A 4 -8.77 -2.08 11.34
C ASP A 4 -8.70 -1.66 9.86
N ALA A 5 -9.82 -1.76 9.14
CA ALA A 5 -9.95 -1.27 7.78
C ALA A 5 -9.72 0.25 7.69
N THR A 6 -10.29 1.05 8.61
CA THR A 6 -10.04 2.50 8.66
C THR A 6 -8.57 2.82 8.97
N ARG A 7 -7.93 2.09 9.91
CA ARG A 7 -6.50 2.25 10.20
C ARG A 7 -5.65 1.91 8.98
N LEU A 8 -6.01 0.87 8.24
CA LEU A 8 -5.32 0.45 7.02
C LEU A 8 -5.42 1.52 5.92
N VAL A 9 -6.59 2.15 5.72
CA VAL A 9 -6.76 3.29 4.79
C VAL A 9 -5.78 4.42 5.14
N ALA A 10 -5.74 4.82 6.42
CA ALA A 10 -4.86 5.89 6.87
C ALA A 10 -3.36 5.53 6.68
N ALA A 11 -2.98 4.29 7.01
CA ALA A 11 -1.62 3.80 6.82
C ALA A 11 -1.19 3.81 5.34
N LEU A 12 -2.08 3.37 4.44
CA LEU A 12 -1.80 3.34 2.99
C LEU A 12 -1.63 4.75 2.41
N GLY A 13 -2.39 5.75 2.89
CA GLY A 13 -2.18 7.15 2.51
C GLY A 13 -0.82 7.69 2.96
N ALA A 14 -0.39 7.36 4.18
CA ALA A 14 0.94 7.75 4.67
C ALA A 14 2.10 7.07 3.90
N ILE A 15 1.90 5.80 3.53
CA ILE A 15 2.84 5.03 2.70
C ILE A 15 2.95 5.64 1.30
N GLU A 16 1.82 5.99 0.67
CA GLU A 16 1.82 6.65 -0.64
C GLU A 16 2.62 7.96 -0.58
N MET A 17 2.42 8.77 0.47
CA MET A 17 3.18 10.00 0.66
C MET A 17 4.68 9.74 0.85
N SER A 18 5.05 8.65 1.54
CA SER A 18 6.45 8.24 1.70
C SER A 18 7.08 7.86 0.35
N LEU A 19 6.33 7.16 -0.53
CA LEU A 19 6.77 6.86 -1.90
C LEU A 19 6.94 8.13 -2.75
N VAL A 20 6.06 9.13 -2.58
CA VAL A 20 6.18 10.44 -3.25
C VAL A 20 7.45 11.16 -2.78
N ARG A 21 7.73 11.12 -1.48
CA ARG A 21 8.92 11.73 -0.86
C ARG A 21 10.20 10.94 -1.08
N ARG A 22 10.13 9.77 -1.72
CA ARG A 22 11.27 8.85 -1.94
C ARG A 22 11.90 8.39 -0.62
N ASP A 23 11.09 8.27 0.42
CA ASP A 23 11.55 7.92 1.75
C ASP A 23 11.93 6.42 1.82
N PRO A 24 13.15 6.06 2.27
CA PRO A 24 13.55 4.65 2.42
C PRO A 24 12.63 3.84 3.34
N VAL A 25 11.86 4.47 4.23
CA VAL A 25 10.92 3.77 5.12
C VAL A 25 9.69 3.20 4.40
N ALA A 26 9.44 3.56 3.14
CA ALA A 26 8.27 3.09 2.40
C ALA A 26 8.23 1.55 2.28
N GLY A 27 9.37 0.89 2.09
CA GLY A 27 9.46 -0.57 2.02
C GLY A 27 9.06 -1.27 3.32
N PRO A 28 9.69 -0.94 4.47
CA PRO A 28 9.28 -1.43 5.78
C PRO A 28 7.80 -1.19 6.12
N LEU A 29 7.27 0.01 5.83
CA LEU A 29 5.87 0.35 6.07
C LEU A 29 4.92 -0.49 5.19
N LEU A 30 5.25 -0.70 3.91
CA LEU A 30 4.50 -1.61 3.03
C LEU A 30 4.50 -3.04 3.57
N ALA A 31 5.63 -3.54 4.07
CA ALA A 31 5.69 -4.88 4.64
C ALA A 31 4.81 -5.03 5.89
N GLN A 32 4.70 -3.97 6.71
CA GLN A 32 3.76 -3.93 7.83
C GLN A 32 2.31 -3.89 7.35
N ALA A 33 2.00 -3.06 6.35
CA ALA A 33 0.66 -2.96 5.78
C ALA A 33 0.18 -4.28 5.15
N VAL A 34 1.06 -5.03 4.45
CA VAL A 34 0.75 -6.38 3.92
C VAL A 34 0.30 -7.33 5.02
N ARG A 35 0.99 -7.32 6.17
CA ARG A 35 0.60 -8.16 7.32
C ARG A 35 -0.69 -7.68 7.97
N ALA A 36 -0.89 -6.37 8.09
CA ALA A 36 -2.09 -5.79 8.67
C ALA A 36 -3.33 -5.95 7.79
N ALA A 37 -3.15 -6.09 6.48
CA ALA A 37 -4.24 -6.34 5.54
C ALA A 37 -4.77 -7.79 5.59
N ASP A 38 -3.98 -8.72 6.13
CA ASP A 38 -4.37 -10.11 6.30
C ASP A 38 -5.53 -10.20 7.31
N GLY A 39 -6.65 -10.80 6.88
CA GLY A 39 -7.90 -10.82 7.67
C GLY A 39 -8.68 -9.49 7.69
N VAL A 40 -8.24 -8.45 6.97
CA VAL A 40 -8.98 -7.18 6.79
C VAL A 40 -9.49 -7.04 5.36
N LEU A 41 -8.66 -7.38 4.38
CA LEU A 41 -9.02 -7.32 2.97
C LEU A 41 -9.31 -8.72 2.42
N PRO A 42 -10.33 -8.88 1.55
CA PRO A 42 -10.56 -10.13 0.85
C PRO A 42 -9.42 -10.46 -0.12
N GLU A 43 -8.71 -9.44 -0.62
CA GLU A 43 -7.57 -9.61 -1.52
C GLU A 43 -6.41 -8.68 -1.15
N VAL A 44 -5.23 -9.28 -0.93
CA VAL A 44 -3.99 -8.56 -0.58
C VAL A 44 -2.98 -8.52 -1.73
N ALA A 45 -3.33 -9.03 -2.91
CA ALA A 45 -2.43 -9.22 -4.04
C ALA A 45 -1.79 -7.90 -4.51
N SER A 46 -2.57 -6.83 -4.67
CA SER A 46 -2.06 -5.51 -5.07
C SER A 46 -1.03 -4.96 -4.09
N LEU A 47 -1.23 -5.18 -2.78
CA LEU A 47 -0.31 -4.70 -1.76
C LEU A 47 0.99 -5.53 -1.71
N ARG A 48 0.89 -6.85 -1.94
CA ARG A 48 2.08 -7.71 -2.11
C ARG A 48 2.87 -7.34 -3.36
N ALA A 49 2.20 -7.05 -4.48
CA ALA A 49 2.85 -6.59 -5.70
C ALA A 49 3.55 -5.23 -5.50
N ALA A 50 2.93 -4.28 -4.80
CA ALA A 50 3.55 -3.01 -4.45
C ALA A 50 4.82 -3.23 -3.61
N LEU A 51 4.78 -4.12 -2.61
CA LEU A 51 5.95 -4.47 -1.80
C LEU A 51 7.06 -5.10 -2.64
N GLN A 52 6.74 -6.01 -3.58
CA GLN A 52 7.74 -6.61 -4.47
C GLN A 52 8.43 -5.54 -5.32
N ILE A 53 7.67 -4.63 -5.93
CA ILE A 53 8.22 -3.53 -6.73
C ILE A 53 9.16 -2.65 -5.89
N VAL A 54 8.73 -2.27 -4.69
CA VAL A 54 9.51 -1.38 -3.80
C VAL A 54 10.80 -2.04 -3.31
N ARG A 55 10.84 -3.37 -3.22
CA ARG A 55 12.07 -4.11 -2.87
C ARG A 55 13.11 -4.14 -4.00
N THR A 56 12.68 -3.97 -5.25
CA THR A 56 13.57 -4.08 -6.43
C THR A 56 13.96 -2.74 -7.02
N VAL A 57 13.37 -1.63 -6.55
CA VAL A 57 13.60 -0.29 -7.09
C VAL A 57 14.49 0.53 -6.15
N ASP A 58 15.37 1.36 -6.73
CA ASP A 58 15.98 2.46 -5.99
C ASP A 58 14.95 3.59 -5.83
N LEU A 59 14.46 3.77 -4.59
CA LEU A 59 13.49 4.83 -4.30
C LEU A 59 14.09 6.24 -4.49
N GLY A 60 15.40 6.41 -4.27
CA GLY A 60 16.12 7.66 -4.52
C GLY A 60 16.44 7.90 -5.99
N GLY A 61 16.49 6.82 -6.77
CA GLY A 61 16.79 6.80 -8.20
C GLY A 61 15.88 7.67 -9.04
N ASP A 62 16.43 8.25 -10.11
CA ASP A 62 15.71 9.15 -11.02
C ASP A 62 15.78 8.70 -12.48
N THR A 63 15.91 7.40 -12.70
CA THR A 63 15.69 6.85 -14.04
C THR A 63 14.19 6.86 -14.38
N SER A 64 13.86 6.73 -15.67
CA SER A 64 12.47 6.54 -16.10
C SER A 64 11.85 5.29 -15.48
N ALA A 65 12.63 4.22 -15.33
CA ALA A 65 12.23 2.97 -14.70
C ALA A 65 11.89 3.17 -13.22
N ASP A 66 12.73 3.88 -12.45
CA ASP A 66 12.46 4.14 -11.03
C ASP A 66 11.20 4.97 -10.82
N ARG A 67 11.01 6.01 -11.65
CA ARG A 67 9.79 6.83 -11.63
C ARG A 67 8.55 6.01 -11.94
N ALA A 68 8.61 5.15 -12.96
CA ALA A 68 7.49 4.29 -13.34
C ALA A 68 7.16 3.28 -12.24
N ALA A 69 8.17 2.61 -11.69
CA ALA A 69 8.00 1.65 -10.59
C ALA A 69 7.36 2.31 -9.35
N ARG A 70 7.81 3.50 -8.94
CA ARG A 70 7.17 4.26 -7.85
C ARG A 70 5.72 4.60 -8.16
N LYS A 71 5.39 5.01 -9.39
CA LYS A 71 4.01 5.32 -9.80
C LYS A 71 3.10 4.10 -9.77
N VAL A 72 3.59 2.94 -10.20
CA VAL A 72 2.86 1.68 -10.11
C VAL A 72 2.62 1.30 -8.64
N ALA A 73 3.65 1.38 -7.79
CA ALA A 73 3.50 1.13 -6.36
C ALA A 73 2.47 2.06 -5.69
N GLN A 74 2.48 3.36 -6.03
CA GLN A 74 1.47 4.34 -5.58
C GLN A 74 0.06 3.94 -6.03
N ALA A 75 -0.12 3.55 -7.29
CA ALA A 75 -1.42 3.13 -7.82
C ALA A 75 -1.97 1.89 -7.10
N LEU A 76 -1.11 0.90 -6.84
CA LEU A 76 -1.47 -0.31 -6.10
C LEU A 76 -1.83 0.01 -4.63
N CYS A 77 -1.13 0.94 -3.99
CA CYS A 77 -1.49 1.42 -2.64
C CYS A 77 -2.88 2.08 -2.63
N ARG A 78 -3.19 2.92 -3.63
CA ARG A 78 -4.51 3.55 -3.77
C ARG A 78 -5.61 2.52 -3.98
N GLN A 79 -5.39 1.52 -4.83
CA GLN A 79 -6.35 0.43 -5.02
C GLN A 79 -6.61 -0.32 -3.71
N ALA A 80 -5.57 -0.65 -2.94
CA ALA A 80 -5.71 -1.29 -1.64
C ALA A 80 -6.45 -0.40 -0.63
N ALA A 81 -6.21 0.91 -0.65
CA ALA A 81 -6.91 1.87 0.21
C ALA A 81 -8.40 1.96 -0.14
N GLN A 82 -8.76 1.94 -1.43
CA GLN A 82 -10.16 1.91 -1.88
C GLN A 82 -10.86 0.61 -1.43
N ALA A 83 -10.19 -0.54 -1.54
CA ALA A 83 -10.72 -1.81 -1.03
C ALA A 83 -10.92 -1.78 0.49
N ALA A 84 -9.95 -1.25 1.25
CA ALA A 84 -10.06 -1.07 2.70
C ALA A 84 -11.20 -0.12 3.07
N GLN A 85 -11.36 0.98 2.33
CA GLN A 85 -12.45 1.93 2.54
C GLN A 85 -13.81 1.29 2.28
N ALA A 86 -13.95 0.50 1.22
CA ALA A 86 -15.17 -0.27 0.95
C ALA A 86 -15.48 -1.26 2.10
N ALA A 87 -14.48 -2.02 2.56
CA ALA A 87 -14.64 -2.93 3.70
C ALA A 87 -15.05 -2.20 4.99
N ALA A 88 -14.51 -0.99 5.22
CA ALA A 88 -14.88 -0.14 6.35
C ALA A 88 -16.31 0.42 6.26
N MET A 89 -16.87 0.58 5.06
CA MET A 89 -18.24 1.08 4.88
C MET A 89 -19.30 -0.02 4.98
N VAL A 90 -19.00 -1.22 4.49
CA VAL A 90 -19.98 -2.33 4.39
C VAL A 90 -20.16 -3.09 5.73
N GLY A 91 -19.28 -2.90 6.72
CA GLY A 91 -19.46 -3.51 8.05
C GLY A 91 -19.04 -4.98 8.15
N GLY A 92 -18.27 -5.48 7.19
CA GLY A 92 -17.48 -6.71 7.31
C GLY A 92 -18.26 -8.00 7.56
N THR A 93 -18.92 -8.53 6.54
CA THR A 93 -19.27 -9.95 6.45
C THR A 93 -18.88 -10.48 5.08
N VAL A 94 -17.68 -11.05 4.99
CA VAL A 94 -17.40 -12.28 4.21
C VAL A 94 -16.49 -13.13 5.06
#